data_AF-A0A8S8X6T1-F1
#
_entry.id   AF-A0A8S8X6T1-F1
#
_cell.length_a   1.000
_cell.length_b   1.000
_cell.length_c   1.000
_cell.angle_alpha   90.00
_cell.angle_beta   90.00
_cell.angle_gamma   90.00
#
_symmetry.space_group_name_H-M   'P 1'
#
loop_
_entity.id
_entity.type
_entity.pdbx_description
1 polymer ?
#
loop_
_entity_poly.entity_id
_entity_poly.type
_entity_poly.pdbx_seq_one_letter_code
_entity_poly.pdbx_strand_id
1 'polypeptide(L)'
;MATALKPTQTNFGPPKGRRTIENSIMTLMLVGLGAVFLPTTITAAFAMIPSILSYFFDRDPKRSQTLCIAALNAAGSTPVLLELWGRWNSVAGAISLIAQVRPWMWAWGGAALGYALCLLIPPVAAQMVRGGLQNKLNDLEKHAKDMRQAWGEDVAPEHMARLIESSAFSSQK
;
A
#
# COMPACT_ATOMS: atom_id res chain seq x y z
N MET A 1 -50.82 48.74 59.72
CA MET A 1 -49.35 48.60 59.77
C MET A 1 -48.99 47.22 59.25
N ALA A 2 -48.64 47.12 57.96
CA ALA A 2 -48.20 45.88 57.34
C ALA A 2 -46.72 46.03 56.98
N THR A 3 -45.85 45.40 57.78
CA THR A 3 -44.40 45.37 57.56
C THR A 3 -44.12 44.43 56.39
N ALA A 4 -43.79 44.99 55.22
CA ALA A 4 -43.41 44.23 54.04
C ALA A 4 -42.04 43.56 54.26
N LEU A 5 -42.03 42.22 54.36
CA LEU A 5 -40.81 41.42 54.36
C LEU A 5 -40.21 41.41 52.95
N LYS A 6 -38.99 41.92 52.82
CA LYS A 6 -38.23 41.99 51.57
C LYS A 6 -37.77 40.56 51.18
N PRO A 7 -37.94 40.13 49.92
CA PRO A 7 -37.52 38.78 49.53
C PRO A 7 -36.00 38.64 49.50
N THR A 8 -35.50 37.61 50.20
CA THR A 8 -34.10 37.18 50.21
C THR A 8 -33.71 36.66 48.82
N GLN A 9 -32.90 37.42 48.09
CA GLN A 9 -32.32 36.99 46.82
C GLN A 9 -31.22 35.97 47.09
N THR A 10 -31.53 34.68 46.99
CA THR A 10 -30.53 33.60 47.02
C THR A 10 -29.81 33.56 45.68
N ASN A 11 -28.63 34.19 45.63
CA ASN A 11 -27.73 34.14 44.48
C ASN A 11 -27.13 32.73 44.33
N PHE A 12 -27.79 31.86 43.57
CA PHE A 12 -27.20 30.61 43.08
C PHE A 12 -26.46 30.89 41.77
N GLY A 13 -25.23 31.39 41.87
CA GLY A 13 -24.33 31.48 40.71
C GLY A 13 -23.99 30.07 40.20
N PRO A 14 -23.95 29.83 38.87
CA PRO A 14 -23.62 28.52 38.33
C PRO A 14 -22.21 28.10 38.76
N PRO A 15 -21.97 26.81 39.08
CA PRO A 15 -20.69 26.34 39.58
C PRO A 15 -19.58 26.59 38.54
N LYS A 16 -18.76 27.63 38.78
CA LYS A 16 -17.73 28.12 37.86
C LYS A 16 -16.43 27.28 37.87
N GLY A 17 -16.44 26.10 38.48
CA GLY A 17 -15.22 25.31 38.73
C GLY A 17 -15.00 24.07 37.85
N ARG A 18 -16.05 23.48 37.26
CA ARG A 18 -15.92 22.17 36.58
C ARG A 18 -15.27 22.28 35.20
N ARG A 19 -15.66 23.30 34.40
CA ARG A 19 -15.19 23.48 33.01
C ARG A 19 -13.71 23.89 32.93
N THR A 20 -13.18 24.63 33.91
CA THR A 20 -11.77 25.08 33.89
C THR A 20 -10.81 23.94 34.21
N ILE A 21 -11.19 23.04 35.12
CA ILE A 21 -10.38 21.85 35.46
C ILE A 21 -10.46 20.82 34.33
N GLU A 22 -11.65 20.60 33.76
CA GLU A 22 -11.85 19.71 32.61
C GLU A 22 -11.03 20.15 31.39
N ASN A 23 -11.05 21.44 31.06
CA ASN A 23 -10.26 22.00 29.96
C ASN A 23 -8.74 21.93 30.25
N SER A 24 -8.32 22.09 31.50
CA SER A 24 -6.90 21.97 31.88
C SER A 24 -6.41 20.52 31.77
N ILE A 25 -7.22 19.55 32.19
CA ILE A 25 -6.90 18.11 32.04
C ILE A 25 -6.84 17.74 30.56
N MET A 26 -7.80 18.21 29.76
CA MET A 26 -7.81 17.97 28.32
C MET A 26 -6.59 18.58 27.62
N THR A 27 -6.18 19.79 28.02
CA THR A 27 -4.99 20.45 27.48
C THR A 27 -3.71 19.70 27.87
N LEU A 28 -3.59 19.25 29.11
CA LEU A 28 -2.45 18.46 29.58
C LEU A 28 -2.37 17.11 28.85
N MET A 29 -3.50 16.43 28.64
CA MET A 29 -3.56 15.22 27.84
C MET A 29 -3.16 15.48 26.39
N LEU A 30 -3.63 16.57 25.77
CA LEU A 30 -3.27 16.93 24.40
C LEU A 30 -1.77 17.20 24.26
N VAL A 31 -1.17 17.91 25.22
CA VAL A 31 0.28 18.20 25.25
C VAL A 31 1.09 16.92 25.48
N GLY A 32 0.66 16.06 26.41
CA GLY A 32 1.30 14.76 26.66
C GLY A 32 1.24 13.84 25.44
N LEU A 33 0.09 13.79 24.76
CA LEU A 33 -0.07 13.05 23.51
C LEU A 33 0.84 13.63 22.43
N GLY A 34 0.82 14.96 22.23
CA GLY A 34 1.70 15.64 21.27
C GLY A 34 3.19 15.36 21.51
N ALA A 35 3.64 15.34 22.76
CA ALA A 35 5.04 15.07 23.12
C ALA A 35 5.49 13.65 22.75
N VAL A 36 4.61 12.65 22.86
CA VAL A 36 4.90 11.26 22.45
C VAL A 36 4.79 11.10 20.93
N PHE A 37 3.86 11.82 20.29
CA PHE A 37 3.64 11.75 18.85
C PHE A 37 4.72 12.49 18.03
N LEU A 38 5.37 13.51 18.59
CA LEU A 38 6.36 14.31 17.85
C LEU A 38 7.61 13.51 17.41
N PRO A 39 8.35 12.82 18.31
CA PRO A 39 9.53 12.05 17.91
C PRO A 39 9.17 10.86 17.02
N THR A 40 8.01 10.25 17.25
CA THR A 40 7.52 9.11 16.47
C THR A 40 7.14 9.53 15.04
N THR A 41 6.47 10.67 14.88
CA THR A 41 6.12 11.22 13.55
C THR A 41 7.37 11.58 12.74
N ILE A 42 8.36 12.22 13.35
CA ILE A 42 9.62 12.56 12.67
C ILE A 42 10.32 11.28 12.18
N THR A 43 10.50 10.30 13.08
CA THR A 43 11.19 9.04 12.74
C THR A 43 10.43 8.26 11.67
N ALA A 44 9.10 8.18 11.79
CA ALA A 44 8.26 7.51 10.80
C ALA A 44 8.30 8.20 9.43
N ALA A 45 8.30 9.53 9.39
CA ALA A 45 8.40 10.29 8.14
C ALA A 45 9.69 9.95 7.39
N PHE A 46 10.82 9.88 8.08
CA PHE A 46 12.11 9.49 7.50
C PHE A 46 12.15 8.01 7.07
N ALA A 47 11.61 7.10 7.88
CA ALA A 47 11.53 5.68 7.54
C ALA A 47 10.61 5.42 6.32
N MET A 48 9.57 6.23 6.14
CA MET A 48 8.59 6.11 5.05
C MET A 48 9.01 6.78 3.73
N ILE A 49 10.12 7.53 3.68
CA ILE A 49 10.63 8.18 2.44
C ILE A 49 10.59 7.26 1.22
N PRO A 50 11.10 6.01 1.26
CA PRO A 50 11.08 5.16 0.08
C PRO A 50 9.67 4.72 -0.37
N SER A 51 8.68 4.65 0.53
CA SER A 51 7.28 4.44 0.16
C SER A 51 6.68 5.66 -0.53
N ILE A 52 7.11 6.86 -0.14
CA ILE A 52 6.68 8.10 -0.78
C ILE A 52 7.29 8.17 -2.19
N LEU A 53 8.56 7.79 -2.34
CA LEU A 53 9.22 7.72 -3.64
C LEU A 53 8.51 6.70 -4.55
N SER A 54 8.16 5.52 -4.06
CA SER A 54 7.45 4.53 -4.88
C SER A 54 6.12 5.07 -5.41
N TYR A 55 5.37 5.82 -4.60
CA TYR A 55 4.14 6.47 -5.03
C TYR A 55 4.35 7.44 -6.21
N PHE A 56 5.47 8.17 -6.26
CA PHE A 56 5.78 9.09 -7.35
C PHE A 56 6.27 8.39 -8.62
N PHE A 57 7.00 7.27 -8.48
CA PHE A 57 7.57 6.54 -9.62
C PHE A 57 6.63 5.48 -10.20
N ASP A 58 5.58 5.10 -9.49
CA ASP A 58 4.62 4.09 -9.94
C ASP A 58 3.75 4.64 -11.09
N ARG A 59 3.91 4.01 -12.26
CA ARG A 59 3.14 4.31 -13.48
C ARG A 59 1.91 3.40 -13.63
N ASP A 60 1.73 2.41 -12.76
CA ASP A 60 0.59 1.49 -12.84
C ASP A 60 -0.69 2.19 -12.33
N PRO A 61 -1.79 2.22 -13.11
CA PRO A 61 -3.06 2.81 -12.68
C PRO A 61 -3.63 2.13 -11.42
N LYS A 62 -3.30 0.87 -11.15
CA LYS A 62 -3.76 0.14 -9.95
C LYS A 62 -2.83 0.33 -8.75
N ARG A 63 -1.67 0.97 -8.93
CA ARG A 63 -0.65 1.23 -7.90
C ARG A 63 -0.28 0.02 -7.04
N SER A 64 -0.30 -1.15 -7.68
CA SER A 64 -0.04 -2.44 -7.02
C SER A 64 1.38 -2.50 -6.45
N GLN A 65 2.34 -1.93 -7.18
CA GLN A 65 3.73 -1.81 -6.76
C GLN A 65 3.88 -0.89 -5.54
N THR A 66 3.24 0.28 -5.56
CA THR A 66 3.26 1.22 -4.43
C THR A 66 2.73 0.56 -3.15
N LEU A 67 1.59 -0.14 -3.22
CA LEU A 67 0.97 -0.76 -2.05
C LEU A 67 1.86 -1.87 -1.46
N CYS A 68 2.47 -2.69 -2.31
CA CYS A 68 3.39 -3.75 -1.89
C CYS A 68 4.62 -3.18 -1.17
N ILE A 69 5.27 -2.18 -1.78
CA ILE A 69 6.46 -1.53 -1.20
C ILE A 69 6.09 -0.82 0.10
N ALA A 70 4.95 -0.12 0.15
CA ALA A 70 4.50 0.57 1.35
C ALA A 70 4.23 -0.40 2.51
N ALA A 71 3.58 -1.53 2.24
CA ALA A 71 3.32 -2.55 3.26
C ALA A 71 4.62 -3.17 3.79
N LEU A 72 5.56 -3.52 2.91
CA LEU A 72 6.84 -4.10 3.33
C LEU A 72 7.75 -3.09 4.04
N ASN A 73 7.76 -1.84 3.60
CA ASN A 73 8.48 -0.77 4.31
C ASN A 73 7.86 -0.52 5.69
N ALA A 74 6.52 -0.56 5.82
CA ALA A 74 5.85 -0.41 7.11
C ALA A 74 6.26 -1.53 8.08
N ALA A 75 6.30 -2.77 7.59
CA ALA A 75 6.81 -3.91 8.36
C ALA A 75 8.28 -3.70 8.78
N GLY A 76 9.16 -3.28 7.87
CA GLY A 76 10.57 -3.00 8.16
C GLY A 76 10.81 -1.80 9.08
N SER A 77 9.93 -0.81 9.08
CA SER A 77 9.99 0.37 9.95
C SER A 77 9.54 0.08 11.39
N THR A 78 8.76 -0.97 11.61
CA THR A 78 8.25 -1.36 12.94
C THR A 78 9.35 -1.53 14.00
N PRO A 79 10.45 -2.28 13.77
CA PRO A 79 11.53 -2.39 14.75
C PRO A 79 12.21 -1.05 15.08
N VAL A 80 12.27 -0.12 14.12
CA VAL A 80 12.83 1.23 14.32
C VAL A 80 11.95 2.04 15.28
N LEU A 81 10.62 1.97 15.09
CA LEU A 81 9.68 2.62 15.99
C LEU A 81 9.72 2.01 17.40
N LEU A 82 9.84 0.69 17.50
CA LEU A 82 9.97 0.00 18.79
C LEU A 82 11.27 0.40 19.53
N GLU A 83 12.38 0.55 18.82
CA GLU A 83 13.64 1.00 19.41
C GLU A 83 13.52 2.45 19.93
N LEU A 84 12.84 3.32 19.19
CA LEU A 84 12.55 4.69 19.65
C LEU A 84 11.70 4.69 20.92
N TRP A 85 10.68 3.84 20.97
CA TRP A 85 9.80 3.73 22.14
C TRP A 85 10.54 3.21 23.37
N GLY A 86 11.50 2.30 23.19
CA GLY A 86 12.40 1.84 24.25
C GLY A 86 13.36 2.92 24.76
N ARG A 87 13.69 3.93 23.94
CA ARG A 87 14.62 5.02 24.27
C ARG A 87 13.87 6.31 24.64
N TRP A 88 13.11 6.26 25.74
CA TRP A 88 12.46 7.41 26.42
C TRP A 88 11.65 8.39 25.53
N ASN A 89 11.24 8.00 24.31
CA ASN A 89 10.41 8.80 23.40
C ASN A 89 10.77 10.30 23.39
N SER A 90 12.05 10.61 23.26
CA SER A 90 12.54 12.00 23.25
C SER A 90 12.94 12.43 21.84
N VAL A 91 12.84 13.74 21.56
CA VAL A 91 13.28 14.32 20.29
C VAL A 91 14.80 14.11 20.08
N ALA A 92 15.60 14.25 21.14
CA ALA A 92 17.03 13.93 21.10
C ALA A 92 17.27 12.45 20.75
N GLY A 93 16.47 11.54 21.31
CA GLY A 93 16.46 10.13 20.97
C GLY A 93 16.18 9.89 19.50
N ALA A 94 15.14 10.51 18.95
CA ALA A 94 14.78 10.41 17.53
C ALA A 94 15.93 10.89 16.62
N ILE A 95 16.52 12.06 16.90
CA ILE A 95 17.66 12.59 16.14
C ILE A 95 18.86 11.64 16.22
N SER A 96 19.14 11.09 17.41
CA SER A 96 20.23 10.12 17.59
C SER A 96 20.00 8.81 16.83
N LEU A 97 18.73 8.40 16.69
CA LEU A 97 18.33 7.20 15.96
C LEU A 97 18.50 7.41 14.45
N ILE A 98 18.09 8.58 13.95
CA ILE A 98 18.27 9.03 12.56
C ILE A 98 19.76 9.14 12.21
N ALA A 99 20.62 9.55 13.15
CA ALA A 99 22.06 9.63 12.92
C ALA A 99 22.78 8.27 12.86
N GLN A 100 22.18 7.20 13.38
CA GLN A 100 22.77 5.85 13.38
C GLN A 100 22.39 5.09 12.11
N VAL A 101 23.30 4.29 11.55
CA VAL A 101 23.03 3.51 10.32
C VAL A 101 22.09 2.32 10.54
N ARG A 102 22.12 1.73 11.75
CA ARG A 102 21.44 0.45 12.05
C ARG A 102 19.91 0.48 11.87
N PRO A 103 19.18 1.52 12.33
CA PRO A 103 17.73 1.58 12.14
C PRO A 103 17.33 1.66 10.67
N TRP A 104 18.10 2.36 9.83
CA TRP A 104 17.82 2.47 8.40
C TRP A 104 17.99 1.17 7.65
N MET A 105 18.90 0.30 8.07
CA MET A 105 19.04 -1.03 7.46
C MET A 105 17.73 -1.82 7.54
N TRP A 106 17.00 -1.72 8.65
CA TRP A 106 15.71 -2.40 8.82
C TRP A 106 14.59 -1.70 8.04
N ALA A 107 14.45 -0.39 8.19
CA ALA A 107 13.41 0.37 7.50
C ALA A 107 13.57 0.29 5.98
N TRP A 108 14.73 0.71 5.46
CA TRP A 108 14.98 0.73 4.02
C TRP A 108 15.22 -0.67 3.46
N GLY A 109 15.68 -1.61 4.27
CA GLY A 109 15.74 -3.03 3.89
C GLY A 109 14.35 -3.59 3.57
N GLY A 110 13.34 -3.26 4.37
CA GLY A 110 11.94 -3.61 4.06
C GLY A 110 11.48 -3.01 2.73
N ALA A 111 11.77 -1.74 2.48
CA ALA A 111 11.43 -1.09 1.22
C ALA A 111 12.15 -1.73 0.01
N ALA A 112 13.45 -2.04 0.14
CA ALA A 112 14.23 -2.69 -0.89
C ALA A 112 13.69 -4.10 -1.21
N LEU A 113 13.29 -4.86 -0.19
CA LEU A 113 12.63 -6.15 -0.38
C LEU A 113 11.30 -6.02 -1.11
N GLY A 114 10.50 -4.99 -0.80
CA GLY A 114 9.28 -4.68 -1.55
C GLY A 114 9.56 -4.43 -3.03
N TYR A 115 10.59 -3.63 -3.31
CA TYR A 115 10.99 -3.33 -4.68
C TYR A 115 11.48 -4.58 -5.42
N ALA A 116 12.30 -5.41 -4.76
CA ALA A 116 12.78 -6.68 -5.31
C ALA A 116 11.62 -7.63 -5.63
N LEU A 117 10.61 -7.70 -4.77
CA LEU A 117 9.43 -8.54 -4.98
C LEU A 117 8.63 -8.05 -6.20
N CYS A 118 8.40 -6.75 -6.32
CA CYS A 118 7.71 -6.17 -7.48
C CYS A 118 8.47 -6.39 -8.80
N LEU A 119 9.80 -6.50 -8.77
CA LEU A 119 10.60 -6.83 -9.96
C LEU A 119 10.58 -8.32 -10.30
N LEU A 120 10.44 -9.19 -9.30
CA LEU A 120 10.48 -10.64 -9.49
C LEU A 120 9.13 -11.23 -9.95
N ILE A 121 8.00 -10.67 -9.50
CA ILE A 121 6.67 -11.20 -9.82
C ILE A 121 6.35 -11.17 -11.33
N PRO A 122 6.56 -10.07 -12.08
CA PRO A 122 6.22 -10.00 -13.50
C PRO A 122 6.89 -11.06 -14.39
N PRO A 123 8.22 -11.30 -14.32
CA PRO A 123 8.84 -12.34 -15.13
C PRO A 123 8.34 -13.73 -14.75
N VAL A 124 8.12 -14.02 -13.47
CA VAL A 124 7.58 -15.31 -13.03
C VAL A 124 6.17 -15.53 -13.59
N ALA A 125 5.30 -14.52 -13.48
CA ALA A 125 3.94 -14.58 -14.04
C ALA A 125 3.97 -14.76 -15.57
N ALA A 126 4.86 -14.05 -16.27
CA ALA A 126 5.01 -14.17 -17.71
C ALA A 126 5.43 -15.60 -18.12
N GLN A 127 6.34 -16.23 -17.38
CA GLN A 127 6.77 -17.61 -17.66
C GLN A 127 5.65 -18.62 -17.43
N MET A 128 4.82 -18.44 -16.39
CA MET A 128 3.65 -19.30 -16.16
C MET A 128 2.63 -19.21 -17.30
N VAL A 129 2.34 -18.00 -17.77
CA VAL A 129 1.43 -17.78 -18.91
C VAL A 129 1.99 -18.38 -20.20
N ARG A 130 3.28 -18.20 -20.47
CA ARG A 130 3.97 -18.78 -21.63
C ARG A 130 3.91 -20.32 -21.61
N GLY A 131 4.11 -20.95 -20.45
CA GLY A 131 3.96 -22.39 -20.30
C GLY A 131 2.54 -22.87 -20.63
N GLY A 132 1.52 -22.14 -20.17
CA GLY A 132 0.12 -22.43 -20.50
C GLY A 132 -0.19 -22.29 -21.99
N LEU A 133 0.35 -21.25 -22.64
CA LEU A 133 0.21 -21.05 -24.09
C LEU A 133 0.84 -22.19 -24.89
N GLN A 134 2.00 -22.70 -24.46
CA GLN A 134 2.66 -23.82 -25.12
C GLN A 134 1.80 -25.09 -25.05
N ASN A 135 1.18 -25.37 -23.90
CA ASN A 135 0.28 -26.52 -23.78
C ASN A 135 -0.93 -26.40 -24.71
N LYS A 136 -1.52 -25.20 -24.81
CA LYS A 136 -2.63 -24.95 -25.74
C LYS A 136 -2.21 -25.12 -27.20
N LEU A 137 -1.01 -24.67 -27.59
CA LEU A 137 -0.47 -24.89 -28.93
C LEU A 137 -0.33 -26.39 -29.22
N ASN A 138 0.22 -27.15 -28.27
CA ASN A 138 0.38 -28.59 -28.43
C ASN A 138 -0.98 -29.32 -28.55
N ASP A 139 -2.00 -28.89 -27.81
CA ASP A 139 -3.35 -29.47 -27.91
C ASP A 139 -4.03 -29.13 -29.24
N LEU A 140 -3.85 -27.90 -29.74
CA LEU A 140 -4.34 -27.49 -31.05
C LEU A 140 -3.63 -28.28 -32.18
N GLU A 141 -2.33 -28.49 -32.07
CA GLU A 141 -1.56 -29.28 -33.04
C GLU A 141 -2.01 -30.74 -33.06
N LYS A 142 -2.27 -31.35 -31.89
CA LYS A 142 -2.87 -32.69 -31.81
C LYS A 142 -4.23 -32.75 -32.49
N HIS A 143 -5.13 -31.82 -32.17
CA HIS A 143 -6.46 -31.79 -32.80
C HIS A 143 -6.38 -31.60 -34.31
N ALA A 144 -5.49 -30.74 -34.80
CA ALA A 144 -5.27 -30.55 -36.23
C ALA A 144 -4.78 -31.85 -36.91
N LYS A 145 -3.89 -32.59 -36.24
CA LYS A 145 -3.40 -33.89 -36.72
C LYS A 145 -4.50 -34.96 -36.76
N ASP A 146 -5.33 -35.04 -35.71
CA ASP A 146 -6.43 -36.00 -35.63
C ASP A 146 -7.47 -35.74 -36.73
N MET A 147 -7.79 -34.48 -37.00
CA MET A 147 -8.71 -34.09 -38.08
C MET A 147 -8.13 -34.44 -39.46
N ARG A 148 -6.82 -34.24 -39.68
CA ARG A 148 -6.13 -34.63 -40.92
C ARG A 148 -6.20 -36.14 -41.14
N GLN A 149 -6.05 -36.93 -40.08
CA GLN A 149 -6.10 -38.38 -40.16
C GLN A 149 -7.53 -38.91 -40.42
N ALA A 150 -8.53 -38.30 -39.79
CA ALA A 150 -9.93 -38.74 -39.93
C ALA A 150 -10.58 -38.30 -41.25
N TRP A 151 -10.19 -37.14 -41.78
CA TRP A 151 -10.90 -36.50 -42.90
C TRP A 151 -10.03 -36.21 -44.13
N GLY A 152 -8.72 -36.51 -44.09
CA GLY A 152 -7.80 -36.29 -45.21
C GLY A 152 -7.15 -34.89 -45.23
N GLU A 153 -6.23 -34.68 -46.17
CA GLU A 153 -5.37 -33.48 -46.26
C GLU A 153 -6.13 -32.18 -46.56
N ASP A 154 -7.31 -32.29 -47.18
CA ASP A 154 -8.08 -31.14 -47.70
C ASP A 154 -8.70 -30.26 -46.58
N VAL A 155 -8.82 -30.80 -45.37
CA VAL A 155 -9.34 -30.06 -44.19
C VAL A 155 -8.22 -29.48 -43.32
N ALA A 156 -6.96 -29.58 -43.77
CA ALA A 156 -5.84 -29.02 -43.04
C ALA A 156 -6.03 -27.50 -42.82
N PRO A 157 -5.71 -26.98 -41.61
CA PRO A 157 -5.85 -25.55 -41.31
C PRO A 157 -5.13 -24.66 -42.33
N GLU A 158 -3.97 -25.10 -42.82
CA GLU A 158 -3.20 -24.41 -43.86
C GLU A 158 -3.89 -24.39 -45.24
N HIS A 159 -4.67 -25.40 -45.59
CA HIS A 159 -5.42 -25.45 -46.84
C HIS A 159 -6.64 -24.52 -46.75
N MET A 160 -7.37 -24.58 -45.63
CA MET A 160 -8.51 -23.68 -45.35
C MET A 160 -8.10 -22.21 -45.33
N ALA A 161 -6.96 -21.87 -44.72
CA ALA A 161 -6.43 -20.51 -44.70
C ALA A 161 -6.16 -19.97 -46.12
N ARG A 162 -5.59 -20.80 -47.01
CA ARG A 162 -5.36 -20.44 -48.42
C ARG A 162 -6.64 -20.27 -49.22
N LEU A 163 -7.65 -21.12 -48.96
CA LEU A 163 -8.96 -21.00 -49.62
C LEU A 163 -9.66 -19.70 -49.23
N ILE A 164 -9.63 -19.32 -47.94
CA ILE A 164 -10.19 -18.05 -47.47
C ILE A 164 -9.47 -16.87 -48.11
N GLU A 165 -8.14 -16.87 -48.15
CA GLU A 165 -7.35 -15.80 -48.76
C GLU A 165 -7.62 -15.65 -50.27
N SER A 166 -7.74 -16.76 -51.01
CA SER A 166 -8.07 -16.74 -52.43
C SER A 166 -9.50 -16.27 -52.73
N SER A 167 -10.47 -16.64 -51.88
CA SER A 167 -11.87 -16.18 -52.01
C SER A 167 -12.04 -14.71 -51.62
N ALA A 168 -11.27 -14.23 -50.64
CA ALA A 168 -11.21 -12.81 -50.30
C ALA A 168 -10.64 -11.97 -51.46
N PHE A 169 -9.69 -12.52 -52.21
CA PHE A 169 -9.10 -11.88 -53.39
C PHE A 169 -10.05 -11.87 -54.61
N SER A 170 -10.89 -12.91 -54.77
CA SER A 170 -11.87 -12.95 -55.88
C SER A 170 -13.07 -12.02 -55.67
N SER A 171 -13.38 -11.64 -54.43
CA SER A 171 -14.51 -10.73 -54.12
C SER A 171 -14.16 -9.23 -54.22
N GLN A 172 -12.89 -8.89 -54.48
CA GLN A 172 -12.39 -7.51 -54.63
C GLN A 172 -12.22 -7.07 -56.10
N LYS A 173 -12.53 -7.94 -57.07
CA LYS A 173 -12.59 -7.62 -58.50
C LYS A 173 -14.05 -7.50 -58.96
#